data_AF-A0AAU0MNJ3-F1
#
_entry.id   AF-A0AAU0MNJ3-F1
#
_cell.length_a   1.000
_cell.length_b   1.000
_cell.length_c   1.000
_cell.angle_alpha   90.00
_cell.angle_beta   90.00
_cell.angle_gamma   90.00
#
_symmetry.space_group_name_H-M   'P 1'
#
loop_
_entity.id
_entity.type
_entity.pdbx_description
1 polymer ?
#
loop_
_entity_poly.entity_id
_entity_poly.type
_entity_poly.pdbx_seq_one_letter_code
_entity_poly.pdbx_strand_id
1 'polypeptide(L)'
;MIRRLAGLGLLVLGLWLFWGAVQAVLAFTSRGGPLMSALMEPPTSLIRLIGTGLMLIGGFMTLLKLRLGGSTGLLGALVFAALGGLMAAMGTDSALWLDEVVYGGVAIALAAVVLALKRA
;
A
#
# COMPACT_ATOMS: atom_id res chain seq x y z
N MET A 1 -18.83 12.21 -7.94
CA MET A 1 -18.80 11.83 -6.51
C MET A 1 -18.13 10.46 -6.29
N ILE A 2 -18.53 9.43 -7.04
CA ILE A 2 -17.97 8.06 -6.95
C ILE A 2 -16.42 8.03 -7.00
N ARG A 3 -15.78 8.79 -7.91
CA ARG A 3 -14.32 8.91 -7.97
C ARG A 3 -13.67 9.37 -6.65
N ARG A 4 -14.31 10.30 -5.93
CA ARG A 4 -13.80 10.78 -4.63
C ARG A 4 -14.02 9.76 -3.52
N LEU A 5 -15.13 9.02 -3.55
CA LEU A 5 -15.36 7.91 -2.62
C LEU A 5 -14.33 6.80 -2.82
N ALA A 6 -14.01 6.45 -4.08
CA ALA A 6 -12.95 5.49 -4.39
C ALA A 6 -11.57 6.00 -3.93
N GLY A 7 -11.27 7.29 -4.16
CA GLY A 7 -10.05 7.93 -3.65
C GLY A 7 -9.97 7.98 -2.12
N LEU A 8 -11.10 8.21 -1.44
CA LEU A 8 -11.20 8.16 0.02
C LEU A 8 -10.99 6.73 0.54
N GLY A 9 -11.61 5.74 -0.09
CA GLY A 9 -11.39 4.33 0.23
C GLY A 9 -9.93 3.94 0.08
N LEU A 10 -9.29 4.37 -1.01
CA LEU A 10 -7.86 4.14 -1.24
C LEU A 10 -6.99 4.81 -0.18
N LEU A 11 -7.35 6.03 0.23
CA LEU A 11 -6.65 6.76 1.30
C LEU A 11 -6.78 6.04 2.65
N VAL A 12 -7.99 5.64 3.03
CA VAL A 12 -8.25 4.94 4.30
C VAL A 12 -7.55 3.58 4.33
N LEU A 13 -7.64 2.82 3.25
CA LEU A 13 -6.95 1.54 3.12
C LEU A 13 -5.42 1.73 3.18
N GLY A 14 -4.90 2.72 2.44
CA GLY A 14 -3.49 3.08 2.50
C GLY A 14 -3.03 3.45 3.91
N LEU A 15 -3.83 4.20 4.67
CA LEU A 15 -3.52 4.60 6.06
C LEU A 15 -3.43 3.38 6.96
N TRP A 16 -4.42 2.48 6.86
CA TRP A 16 -4.45 1.26 7.65
C TRP A 16 -3.21 0.41 7.39
N LEU A 17 -2.91 0.13 6.11
CA LEU A 17 -1.78 -0.72 5.73
C LEU A 17 -0.43 -0.09 6.06
N PHE A 18 -0.31 1.24 5.85
CA PHE A 18 0.90 1.98 6.22
C PHE A 18 1.14 1.92 7.73
N TRP A 19 0.08 2.08 8.54
CA TRP A 19 0.18 1.96 9.99
C TRP A 19 0.62 0.57 10.44
N GLY A 20 0.10 -0.49 9.81
CA GLY A 20 0.56 -1.86 10.05
C GLY A 20 2.05 -2.05 9.73
N ALA A 21 2.52 -1.48 8.62
CA ALA A 21 3.94 -1.51 8.26
C ALA A 21 4.82 -0.73 9.26
N VAL A 22 4.38 0.44 9.72
CA VAL A 22 5.08 1.22 10.75
C VAL A 22 5.14 0.45 12.07
N GLN A 23 4.04 -0.19 12.50
CA GLN A 23 4.02 -0.99 13.72
C GLN A 23 5.03 -2.14 13.67
N ALA A 24 5.17 -2.82 12.52
CA ALA A 24 6.17 -3.87 12.36
C ALA A 24 7.61 -3.35 12.58
N VAL A 25 7.92 -2.18 12.00
CA VAL A 25 9.22 -1.52 12.20
C VAL A 25 9.43 -1.11 13.66
N LEU A 26 8.42 -0.50 14.29
CA LEU A 26 8.48 -0.08 15.69
C LEU A 26 8.61 -1.26 16.64
N ALA A 27 7.96 -2.39 16.36
CA ALA A 27 8.08 -3.60 17.16
C ALA A 27 9.50 -4.18 17.15
N PHE A 28 10.23 -4.03 16.04
CA PHE A 28 11.64 -4.42 15.96
C PHE A 28 12.56 -3.43 16.68
N THR A 29 12.39 -2.12 16.42
CA THR A 29 13.28 -1.09 16.99
C THR A 29 13.09 -0.91 18.49
N SER A 30 11.86 -1.07 19.00
CA SER A 30 11.58 -1.03 20.45
C SER A 30 12.25 -2.16 21.24
N ARG A 31 12.65 -3.25 20.57
CA ARG A 31 13.43 -4.35 21.18
C ARG A 31 14.94 -4.10 21.15
N GLY A 32 15.38 -2.89 20.80
CA GLY A 32 16.78 -2.49 20.71
C GLY A 32 17.43 -2.76 19.34
N GLY A 33 16.65 -3.19 18.34
CA GLY A 33 17.15 -3.42 16.99
C GLY A 33 17.44 -2.12 16.23
N PRO A 34 18.48 -2.05 15.40
CA PRO A 34 18.75 -0.87 14.58
C PRO A 34 17.68 -0.69 13.50
N LEU A 35 17.32 0.57 13.21
CA LEU A 35 16.29 0.92 12.21
C LEU A 35 16.59 0.36 10.81
N MET A 36 17.87 0.38 10.41
CA MET A 36 18.27 -0.11 9.09
C MET A 36 17.95 -1.60 8.94
N SER A 37 18.25 -2.42 9.96
CA SER A 37 17.89 -3.84 9.97
C SER A 37 16.38 -4.04 9.96
N ALA A 38 15.62 -3.23 10.71
CA ALA A 38 14.15 -3.29 10.70
C ALA A 38 13.53 -3.08 9.31
N LEU A 39 14.19 -2.29 8.47
CA LEU A 39 13.74 -1.94 7.13
C LEU A 39 14.24 -2.90 6.05
N MET A 40 15.46 -3.43 6.21
CA MET A 40 16.18 -4.19 5.16
C MET A 40 16.30 -5.69 5.43
N GLU A 41 16.04 -6.16 6.65
CA GLU A 41 16.28 -7.54 7.08
C GLU A 41 15.01 -8.15 7.71
N PRO A 42 14.03 -8.61 6.91
CA PRO A 42 13.95 -8.61 5.43
C PRO A 42 13.50 -7.25 4.85
N PRO A 43 13.75 -6.97 3.55
CA PRO A 43 13.39 -5.68 2.92
C PRO A 43 11.88 -5.48 2.71
N THR A 44 11.06 -6.42 3.21
CA THR A 44 9.60 -6.41 3.13
C THR A 44 9.02 -5.15 3.78
N SER A 45 9.54 -4.73 4.93
CA SER A 45 9.05 -3.55 5.66
C SER A 45 9.19 -2.27 4.85
N LEU A 46 10.35 -2.07 4.21
CA LEU A 46 10.60 -0.91 3.35
C LEU A 46 9.66 -0.89 2.14
N ILE A 47 9.51 -2.03 1.46
CA ILE A 47 8.64 -2.15 0.29
C ILE A 47 7.17 -1.90 0.67
N ARG A 48 6.72 -2.42 1.83
CA ARG A 48 5.38 -2.16 2.36
C ARG A 48 5.16 -0.67 2.61
N LEU A 49 6.09 0.00 3.28
CA LEU A 49 6.00 1.46 3.55
C LEU A 49 5.96 2.28 2.25
N ILE A 50 6.79 1.95 1.28
CA ILE A 50 6.81 2.65 -0.02
C ILE A 50 5.49 2.41 -0.78
N GLY A 51 5.07 1.16 -0.91
CA GLY A 51 3.84 0.80 -1.63
C GLY A 51 2.60 1.47 -1.02
N THR A 52 2.41 1.31 0.29
CA THR A 52 1.29 1.90 1.03
C THR A 52 1.38 3.44 1.10
N GLY A 53 2.58 4.01 1.19
CA GLY A 53 2.81 5.45 1.14
C GLY A 53 2.41 6.06 -0.21
N LEU A 54 2.69 5.37 -1.32
CA LEU A 54 2.21 5.78 -2.65
C LEU A 54 0.68 5.68 -2.76
N MET A 55 0.05 4.66 -2.16
CA MET A 55 -1.42 4.57 -2.09
C MET A 55 -2.02 5.76 -1.33
N LEU A 56 -1.43 6.13 -0.19
CA LEU A 56 -1.82 7.30 0.60
C LEU A 56 -1.77 8.58 -0.22
N ILE A 57 -0.61 8.84 -0.83
CA ILE A 57 -0.39 10.02 -1.67
C ILE A 57 -1.41 10.02 -2.82
N GLY A 58 -1.61 8.88 -3.50
CA GLY A 58 -2.56 8.75 -4.59
C GLY A 58 -4.02 9.01 -4.18
N GLY A 59 -4.45 8.44 -3.05
CA GLY A 59 -5.77 8.67 -2.48
C GLY A 59 -5.99 10.14 -2.12
N PHE A 60 -5.03 10.76 -1.43
CA PHE A 60 -5.07 12.17 -1.05
C PHE A 60 -5.10 13.09 -2.27
N MET A 61 -4.21 12.87 -3.24
CA MET A 61 -4.18 13.61 -4.51
C MET A 61 -5.51 13.51 -5.27
N THR A 62 -6.20 12.36 -5.20
CA THR A 62 -7.51 12.16 -5.81
C THR A 62 -8.58 13.04 -5.17
N LEU A 63 -8.55 13.20 -3.83
CA LEU A 63 -9.44 14.10 -3.10
C LEU A 63 -9.18 15.56 -3.49
N LEU A 64 -7.93 15.94 -3.69
CA LEU A 64 -7.51 17.27 -4.18
C LEU A 64 -7.75 17.48 -5.69
N LYS A 65 -8.40 16.54 -6.37
CA LYS A 65 -8.67 16.56 -7.83
C LYS A 65 -7.41 16.60 -8.73
N LEU A 66 -6.24 16.23 -8.21
CA LEU A 66 -5.01 16.23 -8.98
C LEU A 66 -5.02 15.13 -10.07
N ARG A 67 -4.31 15.39 -11.18
CA ARG A 67 -4.27 14.52 -12.37
C ARG A 67 -3.69 13.14 -12.07
N LEU A 68 -2.66 13.10 -11.21
CA LEU A 68 -1.85 11.91 -10.98
C LEU A 68 -2.33 11.02 -9.82
N GLY A 69 -3.42 11.39 -9.11
CA GLY A 69 -3.84 10.65 -7.92
C GLY A 69 -4.13 9.17 -8.16
N GLY A 70 -4.86 8.85 -9.24
CA GLY A 70 -5.15 7.46 -9.61
C GLY A 70 -3.90 6.67 -10.02
N SER A 71 -2.97 7.29 -10.75
CA SER A 71 -1.75 6.62 -11.22
C SER A 71 -0.76 6.37 -10.07
N THR A 72 -0.58 7.35 -9.19
CA THR A 72 0.27 7.20 -8.00
C THR A 72 -0.29 6.13 -7.06
N GLY A 73 -1.62 6.14 -6.87
CA GLY A 73 -2.31 5.13 -6.09
C GLY A 73 -2.17 3.72 -6.66
N LEU A 74 -2.33 3.58 -7.98
CA LEU A 74 -2.17 2.31 -8.68
C LEU A 74 -0.73 1.79 -8.58
N LEU A 75 0.27 2.66 -8.76
CA LEU A 75 1.68 2.29 -8.62
C LEU A 75 1.95 1.70 -7.23
N GLY A 76 1.48 2.38 -6.18
CA GLY A 76 1.60 1.88 -4.81
C GLY A 76 0.92 0.54 -4.60
N ALA A 77 -0.32 0.40 -5.09
CA ALA A 77 -1.10 -0.84 -5.01
C ALA A 77 -0.41 -2.01 -5.72
N LEU A 78 0.17 -1.77 -6.91
CA LEU A 78 0.92 -2.78 -7.66
C LEU A 78 2.19 -3.20 -6.95
N VAL A 79 2.97 -2.26 -6.40
CA VAL A 79 4.19 -2.58 -5.62
C VAL A 79 3.85 -3.46 -4.41
N PHE A 80 2.79 -3.10 -3.69
CA PHE A 80 2.35 -3.84 -2.51
C PHE A 80 1.82 -5.24 -2.85
N ALA A 81 0.97 -5.36 -3.88
CA ALA A 81 0.45 -6.64 -4.33
C ALA A 81 1.56 -7.54 -4.92
N ALA A 82 2.52 -6.95 -5.65
CA ALA A 82 3.66 -7.67 -6.20
C ALA A 82 4.55 -8.25 -5.09
N LEU A 83 4.74 -7.52 -3.99
CA LEU A 83 5.44 -8.06 -2.81
C LEU A 83 4.77 -9.35 -2.32
N GLY A 84 3.46 -9.31 -2.09
CA GLY A 84 2.70 -10.49 -1.66
C GLY A 84 2.79 -11.65 -2.67
N GLY A 85 2.66 -11.35 -3.96
CA GLY A 85 2.80 -12.34 -5.03
C GLY A 85 4.19 -12.98 -5.10
N LEU A 86 5.25 -12.19 -4.88
CA LEU A 86 6.63 -12.71 -4.82
C LEU A 86 6.84 -13.59 -3.59
N MET A 87 6.33 -13.18 -2.43
CA MET A 87 6.39 -13.99 -1.20
C MET A 87 5.68 -15.34 -1.38
N ALA A 88 4.50 -15.34 -2.01
CA ALA A 88 3.77 -16.55 -2.37
C ALA A 88 4.60 -17.44 -3.31
N ALA A 89 5.21 -16.86 -4.35
CA ALA A 89 6.04 -17.59 -5.30
C ALA A 89 7.29 -18.20 -4.67
N MET A 90 7.82 -17.60 -3.59
CA MET A 90 8.95 -18.14 -2.83
C MET A 90 8.55 -19.23 -1.82
N GLY A 91 7.27 -19.63 -1.77
CA GLY A 91 6.79 -20.64 -0.82
C GLY A 91 6.74 -20.14 0.63
N THR A 92 6.63 -18.83 0.83
CA THR A 92 6.48 -18.24 2.17
C THR A 92 5.12 -18.61 2.76
N ASP A 93 5.04 -18.75 4.08
CA ASP A 93 3.77 -19.00 4.78
C ASP A 93 2.71 -17.96 4.38
N SER A 94 1.51 -18.46 4.03
CA SER A 94 0.33 -17.66 3.69
C SER A 94 0.02 -16.55 4.68
N ALA A 95 0.27 -16.75 5.98
CA ALA A 95 0.03 -15.75 7.00
C ALA A 95 0.87 -14.47 6.82
N LEU A 96 1.94 -14.53 6.02
CA LEU A 96 2.87 -13.41 5.82
C LEU A 96 2.61 -12.60 4.54
N TRP A 97 1.83 -13.13 3.59
CA TRP A 97 1.63 -12.51 2.27
C TRP A 97 0.17 -12.40 1.80
N LEU A 98 -0.75 -13.13 2.43
CA LEU A 98 -2.13 -13.18 1.97
C LEU A 98 -2.82 -11.82 2.08
N ASP A 99 -2.57 -11.10 3.16
CA ASP A 99 -3.05 -9.73 3.37
C ASP A 99 -2.54 -8.79 2.27
N GLU A 100 -1.28 -8.92 1.86
CA GLU A 100 -0.67 -8.12 0.81
C GLU A 100 -1.39 -8.31 -0.53
N VAL A 101 -1.73 -9.55 -0.87
CA VAL A 101 -2.41 -9.87 -2.13
C VAL A 101 -3.88 -9.44 -2.08
N VAL A 102 -4.58 -9.73 -0.99
CA VAL A 102 -6.01 -9.40 -0.84
C VAL A 102 -6.22 -7.90 -0.80
N TYR A 103 -5.57 -7.20 0.13
CA TYR A 103 -5.71 -5.75 0.26
C TYR A 103 -5.04 -5.00 -0.89
N GLY A 104 -3.95 -5.53 -1.45
CA GLY A 104 -3.35 -5.03 -2.69
C GLY A 104 -4.32 -5.12 -3.88
N GLY A 105 -5.03 -6.25 -4.02
CA GLY A 105 -6.08 -6.43 -5.04
C GLY A 105 -7.22 -5.43 -4.88
N VAL A 106 -7.70 -5.21 -3.65
CA VAL A 106 -8.72 -4.19 -3.36
C VAL A 106 -8.20 -2.78 -3.71
N ALA A 107 -6.96 -2.46 -3.34
CA ALA A 107 -6.35 -1.18 -3.66
C ALA A 107 -6.21 -0.95 -5.18
N ILE A 108 -5.84 -1.99 -5.95
CA ILE A 108 -5.79 -1.95 -7.42
C ILE A 108 -7.17 -1.65 -7.98
N ALA A 109 -8.22 -2.34 -7.49
CA ALA A 109 -9.58 -2.11 -7.95
C ALA A 109 -10.04 -0.66 -7.68
N LEU A 110 -9.76 -0.13 -6.47
CA LEU A 110 -10.06 1.26 -6.13
C LEU A 110 -9.30 2.25 -7.02
N ALA A 111 -8.01 2.02 -7.25
CA ALA A 111 -7.20 2.87 -8.12
C ALA A 111 -7.67 2.81 -9.59
N ALA A 112 -8.07 1.64 -10.08
CA ALA A 112 -8.65 1.46 -11.41
C ALA A 112 -9.97 2.24 -11.56
N VAL A 113 -10.85 2.21 -10.56
CA VAL A 113 -12.07 3.03 -10.53
C VAL A 113 -11.74 4.53 -10.56
N VAL A 114 -10.73 4.97 -9.81
CA VAL A 114 -10.29 6.38 -9.82
C VAL A 114 -9.78 6.82 -11.19
N LEU A 115 -9.09 5.93 -11.92
CA LEU A 115 -8.54 6.18 -13.26
C LEU A 115 -9.62 6.14 -14.35
N ALA A 116 -10.58 5.20 -14.26
CA ALA A 116 -11.63 5.03 -15.25
C ALA A 116 -12.67 6.16 -15.20
N LEU A 117 -12.95 6.71 -14.02
CA LEU A 117 -13.96 7.75 -13.86
C LEU A 117 -13.40 9.14 -14.23
N LYS A 118 -14.17 9.88 -15.05
CA LYS A 118 -13.85 11.27 -15.41
C LYS A 118 -13.76 12.17 -14.18
N ARG A 119 -12.90 13.18 -14.28
CA ARG A 119 -12.75 14.22 -13.25
C ARG A 119 -14.02 15.09 -13.27
N ALA A 120 -14.77 15.07 -12.18
CA ALA A 120 -15.92 15.94 -11.92
C ALA A 120 -15.53 17.11 -11.01
#